data_AF-M5FWY1-F1
#
_entry.id   AF-M5FWY1-F1
#
_cell.length_a   1.000
_cell.length_b   1.000
_cell.length_c   1.000
_cell.angle_alpha   90.00
_cell.angle_beta   90.00
_cell.angle_gamma   90.00
#
_symmetry.space_group_name_H-M   'P 1'
#
loop_
_entity.id
_entity.type
_entity.pdbx_description
1 polymer ?
#
loop_
_entity_poly.entity_id
_entity_poly.type
_entity_poly.pdbx_seq_one_letter_code
_entity_poly.pdbx_strand_id
1 'polypeptide(L)' 'MYGDISVDKGDEVRFYVELTRLEKMQGTYSLDIRRLKGSLGGFKVVYETLRDRLKLAR' A
#
# COMPACT_ATOMS: atom_id res chain seq x y z
N MET A 1 -3.05 12.84 11.52
CA MET A 1 -3.21 11.38 11.54
C MET A 1 -3.94 10.99 10.27
N TYR A 2 -3.37 10.11 9.44
CA TYR A 2 -4.07 9.58 8.27
C TYR A 2 -4.91 8.40 8.78
N GLY A 3 -6.23 8.56 8.92
CA GLY A 3 -7.13 7.50 9.36
C GLY A 3 -8.05 7.89 10.53
N ASP A 4 -9.22 7.26 10.59
CA ASP A 4 -10.15 7.35 11.72
C ASP A 4 -9.57 6.58 12.91
N ILE A 5 -9.56 7.20 14.10
CA ILE A 5 -8.96 6.65 15.34
C ILE A 5 -9.66 5.34 15.77
N SER A 6 -10.89 5.10 15.32
CA SER A 6 -11.59 3.82 15.56
C SER A 6 -10.99 2.65 14.76
N VAL A 7 -10.26 2.94 13.67
CA VAL A 7 -9.70 1.96 12.73
C VAL A 7 -8.17 1.89 12.82
N ASP A 8 -7.52 3.01 13.13
CA ASP A 8 -6.09 3.12 13.38
C ASP A 8 -5.82 3.29 14.88
N LYS A 9 -5.54 2.18 15.56
CA LYS A 9 -5.20 2.16 16.99
C LYS A 9 -3.81 2.76 17.30
N GLY A 10 -3.11 3.30 16.30
CA GLY A 10 -1.70 3.70 16.43
C GLY A 10 -0.75 2.50 16.45
N ASP A 11 -1.21 1.35 15.96
CA ASP A 11 -0.43 0.13 15.90
C ASP A 11 0.65 0.25 14.81
N GLU A 12 1.85 -0.23 15.12
CA GLU A 12 2.95 -0.29 14.14
C GLU A 12 2.56 -1.15 12.94
N VAL A 13 2.53 -0.54 11.75
CA VAL A 13 2.33 -1.22 10.46
C VAL A 13 3.69 -1.43 9.79
N ARG A 14 4.00 -2.69 9.45
CA ARG A 14 5.17 -3.03 8.63
C ARG A 14 4.70 -3.63 7.32
N PHE A 15 5.31 -3.23 6.22
CA PHE A 15 4.97 -3.72 4.89
C PHE A 15 6.19 -3.68 3.97
N TYR A 16 6.17 -4.51 2.93
CA TYR A 16 7.09 -4.46 1.81
C TYR A 16 6.42 -3.86 0.59
N VAL A 17 7.22 -3.17 -0.22
CA VAL A 17 6.84 -2.71 -1.55
C VAL A 17 7.89 -3.23 -2.52
N GLU A 18 7.45 -3.94 -3.54
CA GLU A 18 8.29 -4.39 -4.65
C GLU A 18 7.82 -3.73 -5.95
N LEU A 19 8.77 -3.17 -6.70
CA LEU A 19 8.52 -2.60 -8.03
C LEU A 19 9.13 -3.51 -9.09
N THR A 20 8.29 -4.06 -9.94
CA THR A 20 8.71 -4.96 -11.02
C THR A 20 8.35 -4.35 -12.37
N ARG A 21 9.34 -4.12 -13.22
CA ARG A 21 9.13 -3.64 -14.59
C ARG A 21 8.64 -4.79 -15.46
N LEU A 22 7.51 -4.61 -16.15
CA LEU A 22 6.99 -5.62 -17.08
C LEU A 22 7.64 -5.42 -18.46
N GLU A 23 8.65 -6.23 -18.78
CA GLU A 23 9.43 -6.05 -20.02
C GLU A 23 8.59 -6.15 -21.30
N LYS A 24 7.48 -6.90 -21.27
CA LYS A 24 6.59 -7.11 -22.42
C LYS A 24 5.56 -5.99 -22.62
N MET A 25 5.45 -5.04 -21.69
CA MET A 25 4.53 -3.90 -21.76
C MET A 25 5.33 -2.62 -21.52
N GLN A 26 5.68 -1.91 -22.61
CA GLN A 26 6.47 -0.69 -22.51
C GLN A 26 5.77 0.35 -21.62
N GLY A 27 6.46 0.76 -20.55
CA GLY A 27 5.96 1.76 -19.60
C GLY A 27 5.11 1.20 -18.47
N THR A 28 4.87 -0.11 -18.41
CA THR A 28 4.08 -0.72 -17.33
C THR A 28 4.97 -1.25 -16.21
N TYR A 29 4.69 -0.80 -14.99
CA TYR A 29 5.31 -1.30 -13.78
C TYR A 29 4.25 -1.97 -12.92
N SER A 30 4.58 -3.14 -12.38
CA SER A 30 3.82 -3.80 -11.34
C SER A 30 4.34 -3.37 -9.97
N LEU A 31 3.43 -3.10 -9.04
CA LEU A 31 3.77 -2.77 -7.66
C LEU A 31 3.10 -3.80 -6.73
N ASP A 32 3.89 -4.65 -6.08
CA ASP A 32 3.39 -5.56 -5.03
C ASP A 32 3.52 -4.87 -3.67
N ILE A 33 2.42 -4.76 -2.93
CA ILE A 33 2.42 -4.21 -1.57
C ILE A 33 1.99 -5.30 -0.61
N ARG A 34 2.89 -5.74 0.27
CA ARG A 34 2.66 -6.85 1.18
C ARG A 34 2.69 -6.43 2.65
N ARG A 35 1.61 -6.72 3.38
CA ARG A 35 1.56 -6.53 4.84
C ARG A 35 2.43 -7.56 5.56
N LEU A 36 3.27 -7.09 6.49
CA LEU A 36 4.04 -7.94 7.41
C LEU A 36 3.49 -7.89 8.83
N LYS A 37 3.11 -6.71 9.30
CA LYS A 37 2.61 -6.46 10.67
C LYS A 37 1.62 -5.31 10.66
N GLY A 38 0.79 -5.23 11.69
CA GLY A 38 -0.24 -4.21 11.87
C GLY A 38 -1.63 -4.75 11.58
N SER A 39 -2.65 -4.04 12.06
CA SER A 39 -4.05 -4.41 11.83
C SER A 39 -4.41 -4.28 10.34
N LEU A 40 -5.46 -4.99 9.91
CA LEU A 40 -5.98 -4.85 8.55
C LEU A 40 -6.43 -3.41 8.28
N GLY A 41 -6.99 -2.73 9.30
CA GLY A 41 -7.41 -1.33 9.24
C GLY A 41 -6.26 -0.36 8.99
N GLY A 42 -5.20 -0.44 9.80
CA GLY A 42 -4.02 0.41 9.62
C GLY A 42 -3.31 0.17 8.29
N PHE A 43 -3.17 -1.10 7.89
CA PHE A 43 -2.60 -1.44 6.58
C PHE A 43 -3.47 -0.95 5.41
N LYS A 44 -4.80 -1.00 5.53
CA LYS A 44 -5.71 -0.47 4.50
C LYS A 44 -5.48 1.02 4.27
N VAL A 45 -5.31 1.81 5.32
CA VAL A 45 -5.05 3.25 5.18
C VAL A 45 -3.73 3.50 4.44
N VAL A 46 -2.68 2.76 4.77
CA VAL A 46 -1.38 2.84 4.06
C VAL A 46 -1.55 2.45 2.60
N TYR A 47 -2.26 1.35 2.32
CA TYR A 47 -2.51 0.87 0.96
C TYR A 47 -3.27 1.90 0.12
N GLU A 48 -4.39 2.43 0.62
CA GLU A 48 -5.17 3.45 -0.10
C GLU A 48 -4.34 4.73 -0.31
N THR A 49 -3.54 5.14 0.68
CA THR A 49 -2.65 6.32 0.54
C THR A 49 -1.60 6.12 -0.55
N LEU A 50 -0.97 4.95 -0.60
CA LEU A 50 0.03 4.63 -1.64
C LEU A 50 -0.64 4.52 -3.01
N ARG A 51 -1.81 3.89 -3.09
CA ARG A 51 -2.60 3.78 -4.31
C ARG A 51 -2.94 5.14 -4.90
N ASP A 52 -3.47 6.05 -4.08
CA ASP A 52 -3.87 7.39 -4.53
C ASP A 52 -2.66 8.21 -5.00
N ARG A 53 -1.55 8.15 -4.26
CA ARG A 53 -0.31 8.88 -4.62
C ARG A 53 0.35 8.36 -5.89
N LEU A 54 0.31 7.05 -6.10
CA LEU A 54 0.94 6.40 -7.25
C LEU A 54 0.01 6.28 -8.46
N LYS A 55 -1.27 6.69 -8.31
CA LYS A 55 -2.31 6.58 -9.34
C LYS A 55 -2.38 5.19 -9.97
N LEU A 56 -2.26 4.15 -9.15
CA LEU A 56 -2.27 2.77 -9.62
C LEU A 56 -3.63 2.45 -10.27
N ALA A 57 -3.60 1.93 -11.49
CA ALA A 57 -4.79 1.43 -12.17
C ALA A 57 -5.37 0.23 -11.41
N ARG A 58 -6.69 0.10 -11.42
CA ARG A 58 -7.44 -0.93 -10.68
C ARG A 58 -7.30 -2.30 -11.31
#